data_AF-A0A7C6KUU0-F1
#
_entry.id   AF-A0A7C6KUU0-F1
#
_cell.length_a   1.000
_cell.length_b   1.000
_cell.length_c   1.000
_cell.angle_alpha   90.00
_cell.angle_beta   90.00
_cell.angle_gamma   90.00
#
_symmetry.space_group_name_H-M   'P 1'
#
loop_
_entity.id
_entity.type
_entity.pdbx_description
1 polymer ?
#
loop_
_entity_poly.entity_id
_entity_poly.type
_entity_poly.pdbx_seq_one_letter_code
_entity_poly.pdbx_strand_id
1 'polypeptide(L)'
;MRKPIYKRWWFWTLAVILIIIIAVASSGNKTDTSPGDNQTPKTAEKNQQDNAVTPGDDARNEDASPKIEFRNVVAKTSYGITTVIGEAVNNDDKAHSFTIKVSFYGKDKKLLGTAAGAVNDLNGGEMKIFTAVGSEDYSKADSYRVQVDTIVASRKNVEIPIEFTNITVKSEFGTTTVEGEAKNNDDKGHSFTLVIGFYDKDKKLLGIAVGAVNDIAEGETKTFTAMSPEDYSKVDSYIVQVDTLVE
;
A
#
# COMPACT_ATOMS: atom_id res chain seq x y z
N MET A 1 -24.56 30.69 17.13
CA MET A 1 -24.90 29.45 16.39
C MET A 1 -23.62 28.76 15.93
N ARG A 2 -23.34 27.54 16.39
CA ARG A 2 -22.18 26.76 15.93
C ARG A 2 -22.46 26.26 14.51
N LYS A 3 -21.53 26.48 13.57
CA LYS A 3 -21.68 25.99 12.20
C LYS A 3 -21.80 24.46 12.22
N PRO A 4 -22.74 23.88 11.47
CA PRO A 4 -22.88 22.43 11.39
C PRO A 4 -21.59 21.79 10.88
N ILE A 5 -21.17 20.72 11.57
CA ILE A 5 -19.87 20.06 11.36
C ILE A 5 -19.80 19.40 9.97
N TYR A 6 -20.95 18.95 9.43
CA TYR A 6 -21.08 18.37 8.08
C TYR A 6 -20.80 19.35 6.92
N LYS A 7 -20.68 20.66 7.18
CA LYS A 7 -20.26 21.64 6.17
C LYS A 7 -18.75 21.81 6.09
N ARG A 8 -17.99 21.17 6.99
CA ARG A 8 -16.53 21.24 6.97
C ARG A 8 -16.01 20.06 6.16
N TRP A 9 -15.15 20.34 5.19
CA TRP A 9 -14.63 19.34 4.26
C TRP A 9 -13.98 18.13 4.95
N TRP A 10 -13.25 18.34 6.05
CA TRP A 10 -12.63 17.26 6.84
C TRP A 10 -13.63 16.26 7.43
N PHE A 11 -14.90 16.66 7.65
CA PHE A 11 -15.94 15.74 8.10
C PHE A 11 -16.26 14.68 7.03
N TRP A 12 -16.24 15.08 5.75
CA TRP A 12 -16.46 14.16 4.63
C TRP A 12 -15.29 13.19 4.47
N THR A 13 -14.05 13.66 4.65
CA THR A 13 -12.87 12.80 4.64
C THR A 13 -12.94 11.73 5.74
N LEU A 14 -13.30 12.11 6.97
CA LEU A 14 -13.46 11.16 8.07
C LEU A 14 -14.62 10.18 7.84
N ALA A 15 -15.73 10.64 7.25
CA ALA A 15 -16.86 9.77 6.94
C ALA A 15 -16.49 8.70 5.89
N VAL A 16 -15.73 9.07 4.86
CA VAL A 16 -15.24 8.13 3.83
C VAL A 16 -14.27 7.11 4.45
N ILE A 17 -13.32 7.56 5.27
CA ILE A 17 -12.39 6.67 5.98
C ILE A 17 -13.15 5.69 6.90
N LEU A 18 -14.19 6.15 7.60
CA LEU A 18 -15.00 5.30 8.47
C LEU A 18 -15.78 4.24 7.67
N ILE A 19 -16.30 4.57 6.50
CA ILE A 19 -17.00 3.62 5.63
C ILE A 19 -16.03 2.55 5.10
N ILE A 20 -14.80 2.94 4.75
CA ILE A 20 -13.76 2.00 4.32
C ILE A 20 -13.45 0.97 5.43
N ILE A 21 -13.37 1.40 6.70
CA ILE A 21 -13.13 0.51 7.84
C ILE A 21 -14.29 -0.48 8.05
N ILE A 22 -15.54 -0.04 7.88
CA ILE A 22 -16.73 -0.89 8.09
C ILE A 22 -16.88 -1.92 6.95
N ALA A 23 -16.49 -1.57 5.73
CA ALA A 23 -16.53 -2.49 4.58
C ALA A 23 -15.58 -3.69 4.73
N VAL A 24 -14.51 -3.58 5.52
CA VAL A 24 -13.58 -4.71 5.79
C VAL A 24 -14.14 -5.70 6.81
N ALA A 25 -15.22 -5.35 7.54
CA ALA A 25 -15.74 -6.15 8.65
C ALA A 25 -17.00 -6.96 8.30
N SER A 26 -17.53 -6.89 7.08
CA SER A 26 -18.81 -7.53 6.72
C SER A 26 -18.72 -8.84 5.94
N SER A 27 -17.53 -9.41 5.73
CA SER A 27 -17.39 -10.78 5.22
C SER A 27 -17.31 -11.83 6.35
N GLY A 28 -18.46 -12.23 6.85
CA GLY A 28 -18.75 -13.64 7.15
C GLY A 28 -18.20 -14.29 8.44
N ASN A 29 -19.16 -14.58 9.31
CA ASN A 29 -19.43 -15.88 9.95
C ASN A 29 -18.99 -16.13 11.42
N LYS A 30 -19.99 -16.59 12.18
CA LYS A 30 -19.98 -16.94 13.61
C LYS A 30 -19.20 -18.23 13.87
N THR A 31 -18.40 -18.25 14.94
CA THR A 31 -18.29 -19.41 15.85
C THR A 31 -17.85 -18.96 17.24
N ASP A 32 -18.49 -19.56 18.24
CA ASP A 32 -18.42 -19.27 19.67
C ASP A 32 -17.07 -19.56 20.36
N THR A 33 -16.88 -18.82 21.45
CA THR A 33 -15.89 -18.91 22.53
C THR A 33 -15.83 -20.27 23.24
N SER A 34 -14.63 -20.79 23.53
CA SER A 34 -14.16 -21.07 24.93
C SER A 34 -12.69 -21.53 25.01
N PRO A 35 -11.96 -21.29 26.14
CA PRO A 35 -10.50 -21.35 26.24
C PRO A 35 -9.94 -22.53 27.07
N GLY A 36 -8.64 -22.80 26.91
CA GLY A 36 -7.82 -23.72 27.72
C GLY A 36 -6.87 -24.54 26.82
N ASP A 37 -5.60 -24.82 27.13
CA ASP A 37 -4.87 -24.75 28.38
C ASP A 37 -3.35 -24.74 28.08
N ASN A 38 -2.58 -24.15 29.00
CA ASN A 38 -1.11 -24.09 28.98
C ASN A 38 -0.51 -25.45 29.38
N GLN A 39 0.41 -26.03 28.57
CA GLN A 39 1.51 -26.85 29.13
C GLN A 39 2.78 -26.78 28.27
N THR A 40 3.84 -26.27 28.90
CA THR A 40 5.27 -26.29 28.51
C THR A 40 5.90 -27.68 28.72
N PRO A 41 7.19 -27.93 28.40
CA PRO A 41 7.62 -29.03 27.54
C PRO A 41 8.26 -30.20 28.32
N LYS A 42 8.34 -31.38 27.69
CA LYS A 42 9.23 -32.46 28.15
C LYS A 42 10.40 -32.62 27.20
N THR A 43 11.56 -32.16 27.67
CA THR A 43 12.89 -32.52 27.22
C THR A 43 13.17 -34.00 27.49
N ALA A 44 13.73 -34.70 26.50
CA ALA A 44 14.54 -35.88 26.71
C ALA A 44 15.74 -35.82 25.74
N GLU A 45 16.90 -35.45 26.28
CA GLU A 45 18.20 -35.60 25.61
C GLU A 45 18.74 -37.02 25.81
N LYS A 46 19.39 -37.57 24.78
CA LYS A 46 20.63 -38.36 24.92
C LYS A 46 21.44 -38.41 23.61
N ASN A 47 22.61 -37.74 23.64
CA ASN A 47 23.95 -38.02 23.06
C ASN A 47 24.13 -39.30 22.19
N GLN A 48 24.98 -39.42 21.14
CA GLN A 48 26.16 -38.67 20.66
C GLN A 48 26.61 -39.24 19.27
N GLN A 49 27.12 -38.37 18.38
CA GLN A 49 28.35 -38.48 17.53
C GLN A 49 28.49 -39.58 16.41
N ASP A 50 28.61 -39.21 15.12
CA ASP A 50 29.87 -38.97 14.36
C ASP A 50 29.61 -38.63 12.85
N ASN A 51 30.62 -38.04 12.20
CA ASN A 51 30.61 -37.33 10.90
C ASN A 51 30.59 -38.21 9.63
N ALA A 52 29.90 -37.77 8.56
CA ALA A 52 30.33 -37.90 7.14
C ALA A 52 29.47 -37.03 6.20
N VAL A 53 30.10 -36.51 5.15
CA VAL A 53 29.65 -35.49 4.18
C VAL A 53 28.74 -36.07 3.06
N THR A 54 27.67 -35.32 2.76
CA THR A 54 26.78 -35.12 1.56
C THR A 54 27.02 -36.00 0.30
N PRO A 55 25.99 -36.36 -0.53
CA PRO A 55 24.82 -35.54 -0.88
C PRO A 55 23.47 -36.26 -1.01
N GLY A 56 22.44 -35.70 -0.36
CA GLY A 56 21.06 -36.09 -0.56
C GLY A 56 20.24 -34.87 -0.96
N ASP A 57 19.78 -34.88 -2.21
CA ASP A 57 18.65 -34.08 -2.70
C ASP A 57 17.44 -34.33 -1.81
N ASP A 58 17.33 -33.56 -0.74
CA ASP A 58 16.04 -33.23 -0.15
C ASP A 58 15.81 -31.76 -0.49
N ALA A 59 15.05 -31.56 -1.57
CA ALA A 59 14.39 -30.31 -1.89
C ALA A 59 13.48 -29.94 -0.71
N ARG A 60 14.10 -29.37 0.33
CA ARG A 60 13.43 -28.50 1.27
C ARG A 60 12.91 -27.36 0.42
N ASN A 61 11.60 -27.34 0.22
CA ASN A 61 10.88 -26.15 -0.18
C ASN A 61 11.46 -24.99 0.64
N GLU A 62 12.27 -24.16 0.01
CA GLU A 62 12.70 -22.90 0.61
C GLU A 62 11.40 -22.16 0.93
N ASP A 63 11.22 -21.83 2.21
CA ASP A 63 10.15 -20.97 2.71
C ASP A 63 10.07 -19.72 1.82
N ALA A 64 9.16 -19.75 0.85
CA ALA A 64 8.94 -18.69 -0.12
C ALA A 64 8.17 -17.56 0.56
N SER A 65 8.83 -16.88 1.50
CA SER A 65 8.42 -15.54 1.86
C SER A 65 8.50 -14.69 0.58
N PRO A 66 7.44 -13.91 0.28
CA PRO A 66 7.38 -13.20 -0.99
C PRO A 66 8.54 -12.22 -1.10
N LYS A 67 9.10 -12.16 -2.31
CA LYS A 67 10.31 -11.40 -2.60
C LYS A 67 9.96 -9.94 -2.88
N ILE A 68 9.44 -9.25 -1.86
CA ILE A 68 9.08 -7.84 -1.95
C ILE A 68 10.29 -6.95 -1.67
N GLU A 69 10.67 -6.14 -2.65
CA GLU A 69 11.68 -5.10 -2.52
C GLU A 69 11.02 -3.73 -2.40
N PHE A 70 11.50 -2.89 -1.49
CA PHE A 70 11.08 -1.51 -1.35
C PHE A 70 12.15 -0.56 -1.87
N ARG A 71 11.77 0.37 -2.76
CA ARG A 71 12.68 1.39 -3.32
C ARG A 71 11.98 2.74 -3.42
N ASN A 72 12.77 3.79 -3.73
CA ASN A 72 12.28 5.16 -3.87
C ASN A 72 11.40 5.63 -2.70
N VAL A 73 11.76 5.23 -1.48
CA VAL A 73 10.97 5.53 -0.28
C VAL A 73 11.22 6.97 0.16
N VAL A 74 10.14 7.70 0.42
CA VAL A 74 10.16 9.08 0.92
C VAL A 74 9.20 9.20 2.08
N ALA A 75 9.68 9.73 3.21
CA ALA A 75 8.84 10.11 4.34
C ALA A 75 8.63 11.63 4.32
N LYS A 76 7.37 12.06 4.43
CA LYS A 76 6.97 13.46 4.47
C LYS A 76 6.08 13.71 5.68
N THR A 77 6.35 14.79 6.42
CA THR A 77 5.45 15.25 7.49
C THR A 77 4.65 16.44 6.99
N SER A 78 3.33 16.38 7.13
CA SER A 78 2.44 17.52 6.93
C SER A 78 1.35 17.53 8.00
N TYR A 79 1.03 18.71 8.53
CA TYR A 79 0.04 18.90 9.60
C TYR A 79 0.22 17.97 10.83
N GLY A 80 1.47 17.63 11.16
CA GLY A 80 1.80 16.78 12.31
C GLY A 80 1.60 15.28 12.08
N ILE A 81 1.34 14.87 10.83
CA ILE A 81 1.19 13.47 10.42
C ILE A 81 2.30 13.15 9.43
N THR A 82 2.98 12.02 9.65
CA THR A 82 3.99 11.50 8.73
C THR A 82 3.36 10.53 7.74
N THR A 83 3.53 10.79 6.45
CA THR A 83 3.18 9.86 5.38
C THR A 83 4.45 9.34 4.74
N VAL A 84 4.52 8.04 4.52
CA VAL A 84 5.60 7.37 3.79
C VAL A 84 5.04 6.90 2.47
N ILE A 85 5.68 7.28 1.38
CA ILE A 85 5.40 6.80 0.04
C ILE A 85 6.62 6.06 -0.48
N GLY A 86 6.42 5.12 -1.39
CA GLY A 86 7.51 4.44 -2.04
C GLY A 86 7.00 3.44 -3.06
N GLU A 87 7.93 2.70 -3.65
CA GLU A 87 7.63 1.62 -4.58
C GLU A 87 7.81 0.29 -3.87
N ALA A 88 6.82 -0.59 -4.01
CA ALA A 88 6.91 -2.00 -3.68
C ALA A 88 7.02 -2.79 -4.98
N VAL A 89 8.05 -3.62 -5.09
CA VAL A 89 8.37 -4.43 -6.27
C VAL A 89 8.24 -5.87 -5.88
N ASN A 90 7.46 -6.63 -6.64
CA ASN A 90 7.29 -8.04 -6.39
C ASN A 90 8.16 -8.86 -7.33
N ASN A 91 9.23 -9.43 -6.78
CA ASN A 91 10.17 -10.29 -7.53
C ASN A 91 9.76 -11.78 -7.48
N ASP A 92 8.51 -12.08 -7.11
CA ASP A 92 7.90 -13.40 -7.22
C ASP A 92 7.06 -13.54 -8.52
N ASP A 93 6.45 -14.71 -8.74
CA ASP A 93 5.60 -15.04 -9.90
C ASP A 93 4.08 -14.92 -9.61
N LYS A 94 3.72 -14.66 -8.36
CA LYS A 94 2.33 -14.55 -7.88
C LYS A 94 1.98 -13.14 -7.45
N ALA A 95 0.70 -12.83 -7.48
CA ALA A 95 0.18 -11.61 -6.90
C ALA A 95 0.12 -11.74 -5.37
N HIS A 96 0.54 -10.69 -4.67
CA HIS A 96 0.47 -10.62 -3.21
C HIS A 96 -0.28 -9.39 -2.75
N SER A 97 -1.07 -9.58 -1.69
CA SER A 97 -1.68 -8.49 -0.92
C SER A 97 -1.11 -8.55 0.49
N PHE A 98 -0.64 -7.42 0.99
CA PHE A 98 0.11 -7.39 2.25
C PHE A 98 0.02 -6.04 2.96
N THR A 99 0.22 -6.07 4.26
CA THR A 99 0.38 -4.86 5.08
C THR A 99 1.85 -4.46 5.17
N ILE A 100 2.07 -3.15 5.23
CA ILE A 100 3.39 -2.54 5.39
C ILE A 100 3.50 -1.95 6.78
N LYS A 101 4.65 -2.16 7.40
CA LYS A 101 5.06 -1.44 8.61
C LYS A 101 6.34 -0.67 8.32
N VAL A 102 6.29 0.64 8.55
CA VAL A 102 7.47 1.51 8.55
C VAL A 102 7.82 1.85 9.98
N SER A 103 9.01 1.48 10.44
CA SER A 103 9.49 1.80 11.78
C SER A 103 10.46 2.98 11.71
N PHE A 104 10.25 4.00 12.53
CA PHE A 104 11.10 5.19 12.61
C PHE A 104 12.01 5.14 13.82
N TYR A 105 13.28 5.51 13.64
CA TYR A 105 14.29 5.42 14.69
C TYR A 105 15.00 6.75 14.92
N GLY A 106 15.30 7.05 16.19
CA GLY A 106 16.16 8.17 16.58
C GLY A 106 17.64 7.84 16.39
N LYS A 107 18.51 8.83 16.64
CA LYS A 107 19.98 8.68 16.53
C LYS A 107 20.56 7.60 17.42
N ASP A 108 19.92 7.31 18.55
CA ASP A 108 20.28 6.24 19.48
C ASP A 108 19.69 4.88 19.08
N LYS A 109 19.15 4.76 17.85
CA LYS A 109 18.46 3.60 17.30
C LYS A 109 17.21 3.19 18.09
N LYS A 110 16.67 4.04 18.97
CA LYS A 110 15.40 3.77 19.63
C LYS A 110 14.23 4.00 18.68
N LEU A 111 13.25 3.11 18.78
CA LEU A 111 11.99 3.24 18.06
C LEU A 111 11.25 4.50 18.53
N LEU A 112 10.96 5.39 17.60
CA LEU A 112 10.15 6.59 17.83
C LEU A 112 8.66 6.31 17.57
N GLY A 113 8.37 5.43 16.63
CA GLY A 113 7.00 5.06 16.27
C GLY A 113 6.94 4.34 14.92
N THR A 114 5.73 4.18 14.41
CA THR A 114 5.49 3.43 13.18
C THR A 114 4.46 4.09 12.28
N ALA A 115 4.59 3.88 10.97
CA ALA A 115 3.51 4.08 10.00
C ALA A 115 3.02 2.73 9.48
N ALA A 116 1.73 2.65 9.15
CA ALA A 116 1.10 1.45 8.60
C ALA A 116 0.47 1.76 7.24
N GLY A 117 0.56 0.79 6.33
CA GLY A 117 -0.01 0.86 5.00
C GLY A 117 -0.42 -0.51 4.49
N ALA A 118 -0.96 -0.56 3.29
CA ALA A 118 -1.28 -1.80 2.60
C ALA A 118 -0.92 -1.68 1.12
N VAL A 119 -0.63 -2.84 0.52
CA VAL A 119 -0.50 -2.99 -0.93
C VAL A 119 -1.45 -4.09 -1.33
N ASN A 120 -2.37 -3.76 -2.23
CA ASN A 120 -3.39 -4.66 -2.70
C ASN A 120 -3.00 -5.20 -4.08
N ASP A 121 -2.97 -6.52 -4.20
CA ASP A 121 -2.95 -7.24 -5.46
C ASP A 121 -1.76 -6.84 -6.35
N LEU A 122 -0.57 -6.79 -5.77
CA LEU A 122 0.67 -6.54 -6.51
C LEU A 122 1.09 -7.81 -7.25
N ASN A 123 0.85 -7.87 -8.55
CA ASN A 123 1.24 -9.00 -9.41
C ASN A 123 2.74 -9.28 -9.36
N GLY A 124 3.11 -10.53 -9.62
CA GLY A 124 4.50 -10.96 -9.78
C GLY A 124 5.18 -10.26 -10.96
N GLY A 125 6.39 -9.77 -10.74
CA GLY A 125 7.17 -8.98 -11.71
C GLY A 125 6.78 -7.51 -11.81
N GLU A 126 5.72 -7.07 -11.11
CA GLU A 126 5.24 -5.69 -11.17
C GLU A 126 5.73 -4.82 -10.01
N MET A 127 5.46 -3.52 -10.13
CA MET A 127 5.68 -2.52 -9.10
C MET A 127 4.37 -1.77 -8.82
N LYS A 128 4.08 -1.52 -7.54
CA LYS A 128 3.03 -0.58 -7.12
C LYS A 128 3.59 0.48 -6.18
N ILE A 129 3.08 1.69 -6.31
CA ILE A 129 3.30 2.76 -5.35
C ILE A 129 2.50 2.45 -4.10
N PHE A 130 3.15 2.41 -2.94
CA PHE A 130 2.50 2.24 -1.66
C PHE A 130 2.42 3.55 -0.89
N THR A 131 1.46 3.62 0.03
CA THR A 131 1.37 4.67 1.05
C THR A 131 1.24 4.05 2.43
N ALA A 132 1.97 4.56 3.40
CA ALA A 132 1.83 4.23 4.82
C ALA A 132 1.69 5.52 5.63
N VAL A 133 0.81 5.52 6.62
CA VAL A 133 0.51 6.70 7.44
C VAL A 133 0.90 6.43 8.89
N GLY A 134 1.69 7.34 9.46
CA GLY A 134 2.07 7.37 10.87
C GLY A 134 1.03 8.12 11.70
N SER A 135 0.96 7.81 12.99
CA SER A 135 0.06 8.51 13.91
C SER A 135 0.59 9.87 14.38
N GLU A 136 1.87 10.15 14.14
CA GLU A 136 2.57 11.32 14.68
C GLU A 136 3.56 11.93 13.68
N ASP A 137 4.21 13.01 14.10
CA ASP A 137 5.31 13.65 13.40
C ASP A 137 6.63 12.93 13.70
N TYR A 138 7.19 12.28 12.68
CA TYR A 138 8.47 11.59 12.69
C TYR A 138 9.53 12.30 11.86
N SER A 139 9.36 13.59 11.54
CA SER A 139 10.33 14.41 10.79
C SER A 139 11.71 14.48 11.45
N LYS A 140 11.79 14.20 12.75
CA LYS A 140 13.04 14.15 13.54
C LYS A 140 13.69 12.76 13.59
N ALA A 141 13.10 11.76 12.94
CA ALA A 141 13.72 10.44 12.84
C ALA A 141 15.06 10.53 12.09
N ASP A 142 16.04 9.79 12.56
CA ASP A 142 17.35 9.67 11.93
C ASP A 142 17.33 8.65 10.79
N SER A 143 16.52 7.60 10.95
CA SER A 143 16.34 6.56 9.95
C SER A 143 14.95 5.94 10.04
N TYR A 144 14.56 5.20 9.00
CA TYR A 144 13.37 4.37 9.00
C TYR A 144 13.65 3.03 8.34
N ARG A 145 12.81 2.04 8.62
CA ARG A 145 12.85 0.70 8.03
C ARG A 145 11.47 0.32 7.53
N VAL A 146 11.35 0.06 6.23
CA VAL A 146 10.12 -0.44 5.60
C VAL A 146 10.18 -1.96 5.56
N GLN A 147 9.09 -2.62 5.96
CA GLN A 147 8.97 -4.07 5.92
C GLN A 147 7.56 -4.48 5.52
N VAL A 148 7.46 -5.63 4.87
CA VAL A 148 6.24 -6.41 4.87
C VAL A 148 5.96 -6.80 6.32
N ASP A 149 4.78 -6.46 6.82
CA ASP A 149 4.35 -6.83 8.17
C ASP A 149 3.59 -8.14 8.15
N THR A 150 2.64 -8.30 7.22
CA THR A 150 1.84 -9.52 7.08
C THR A 150 1.42 -9.71 5.63
N ILE A 151 1.62 -10.93 5.11
CA ILE A 151 1.02 -11.35 3.85
C ILE A 151 -0.44 -11.73 4.12
N VAL A 152 -1.34 -10.97 3.51
CA VAL A 152 -2.79 -11.15 3.64
C VAL A 152 -3.29 -12.20 2.65
N ALA A 153 -2.78 -12.16 1.41
CA ALA A 153 -3.15 -13.10 0.37
C ALA A 153 -2.01 -13.32 -0.63
N SER A 154 -1.99 -14.51 -1.22
CA SER A 154 -1.14 -14.85 -2.37
C SER A 154 -2.00 -15.58 -3.41
N ARG A 155 -2.03 -15.06 -4.63
CA ARG A 155 -2.90 -15.57 -5.70
C ARG A 155 -2.20 -15.50 -7.06
N LYS A 156 -2.83 -16.05 -8.09
CA LYS A 156 -2.34 -15.88 -9.46
C LYS A 156 -2.41 -14.40 -9.85
N ASN A 157 -1.52 -13.97 -10.74
CA ASN A 157 -1.58 -12.64 -11.32
C ASN A 157 -2.95 -12.39 -11.97
N VAL A 158 -3.42 -11.15 -11.85
CA VAL A 158 -4.70 -10.69 -12.38
C VAL A 158 -4.44 -9.49 -13.28
N GLU A 159 -5.05 -9.48 -14.46
CA GLU A 159 -5.00 -8.34 -15.36
C GLU A 159 -5.81 -7.17 -14.77
N ILE A 160 -5.27 -5.95 -14.88
CA ILE A 160 -5.98 -4.73 -14.47
C ILE A 160 -6.66 -4.17 -15.73
N PRO A 161 -8.00 -4.23 -15.85
CA PRO A 161 -8.70 -3.90 -17.10
C PRO A 161 -8.93 -2.39 -17.29
N ILE A 162 -8.24 -1.54 -16.53
CA ILE A 162 -8.41 -0.09 -16.57
C ILE A 162 -7.27 0.53 -17.39
N GLU A 163 -7.64 1.23 -18.45
CA GLU A 163 -6.72 1.99 -19.29
C GLU A 163 -6.85 3.49 -19.00
N PHE A 164 -5.73 4.19 -18.83
CA PHE A 164 -5.71 5.63 -18.60
C PHE A 164 -5.22 6.39 -19.83
N THR A 165 -5.96 7.43 -20.23
CA THR A 165 -5.66 8.27 -21.41
C THR A 165 -5.91 9.75 -21.11
N ASN A 166 -5.53 10.64 -22.04
CA ASN A 166 -5.85 12.07 -22.01
C ASN A 166 -5.46 12.80 -20.70
N ILE A 167 -4.32 12.43 -20.14
CA ILE A 167 -3.88 12.90 -18.81
C ILE A 167 -3.32 14.33 -18.90
N THR A 168 -3.80 15.19 -18.01
CA THR A 168 -3.36 16.57 -17.82
C THR A 168 -2.98 16.80 -16.36
N VAL A 169 -1.80 17.36 -16.12
CA VAL A 169 -1.32 17.76 -14.80
C VAL A 169 -1.37 19.29 -14.70
N LYS A 170 -2.05 19.80 -13.67
CA LYS A 170 -2.19 21.23 -13.37
C LYS A 170 -1.71 21.47 -11.94
N SER A 171 -1.02 22.58 -11.72
CA SER A 171 -0.70 23.02 -10.35
C SER A 171 -1.15 24.45 -10.14
N GLU A 172 -1.99 24.64 -9.14
CA GLU A 172 -2.57 25.93 -8.77
C GLU A 172 -2.49 26.09 -7.25
N PHE A 173 -2.14 27.29 -6.78
CA PHE A 173 -2.05 27.63 -5.36
C PHE A 173 -1.20 26.66 -4.51
N GLY A 174 -0.15 26.08 -5.10
CA GLY A 174 0.74 25.13 -4.41
C GLY A 174 0.20 23.71 -4.30
N THR A 175 -0.93 23.41 -4.94
CA THR A 175 -1.52 22.07 -5.01
C THR A 175 -1.49 21.56 -6.44
N THR A 176 -1.42 20.24 -6.61
CA THR A 176 -1.45 19.59 -7.93
C THR A 176 -2.74 18.81 -8.12
N THR A 177 -3.35 19.01 -9.27
CA THR A 177 -4.52 18.27 -9.74
C THR A 177 -4.14 17.55 -11.03
N VAL A 178 -4.46 16.26 -11.10
CA VAL A 178 -4.32 15.46 -12.31
C VAL A 178 -5.71 15.07 -12.77
N GLU A 179 -6.02 15.39 -14.01
CA GLU A 179 -7.25 15.01 -14.68
C GLU A 179 -6.91 14.07 -15.83
N GLY A 180 -7.79 13.13 -16.15
CA GLY A 180 -7.62 12.25 -17.29
C GLY A 180 -8.86 11.41 -17.52
N GLU A 181 -8.77 10.49 -18.45
CA GLU A 181 -9.81 9.52 -18.76
C GLU A 181 -9.37 8.14 -18.31
N ALA A 182 -10.31 7.39 -17.73
CA ALA A 182 -10.17 5.98 -17.41
C ALA A 182 -11.21 5.22 -18.23
N LYS A 183 -10.76 4.23 -18.99
CA LYS A 183 -11.62 3.32 -19.75
C LYS A 183 -11.62 1.96 -19.08
N ASN A 184 -12.81 1.43 -18.85
CA ASN A 184 -13.00 0.07 -18.40
C ASN A 184 -13.05 -0.86 -19.62
N ASN A 185 -12.05 -1.71 -19.77
CA ASN A 185 -11.97 -2.71 -20.84
C ASN A 185 -12.51 -4.09 -20.41
N ASP A 186 -13.11 -4.20 -19.23
CA ASP A 186 -13.72 -5.43 -18.71
C ASP A 186 -15.19 -5.59 -19.15
N ASP A 187 -15.75 -6.78 -18.92
CA ASP A 187 -17.16 -7.12 -19.12
C ASP A 187 -18.05 -6.87 -17.88
N LYS A 188 -17.52 -6.14 -16.91
CA LYS A 188 -18.19 -5.82 -15.64
C LYS A 188 -18.00 -4.38 -15.25
N GLY A 189 -18.91 -3.87 -14.42
CA GLY A 189 -18.72 -2.58 -13.78
C GLY A 189 -17.63 -2.63 -12.70
N HIS A 190 -16.97 -1.50 -12.47
CA HIS A 190 -15.92 -1.38 -11.46
C HIS A 190 -16.00 -0.05 -10.69
N SER A 191 -15.42 -0.03 -9.50
CA SER A 191 -14.97 1.17 -8.81
C SER A 191 -13.52 0.98 -8.38
N PHE A 192 -12.73 2.05 -8.38
CA PHE A 192 -11.33 1.93 -7.97
C PHE A 192 -10.75 3.22 -7.39
N THR A 193 -9.75 3.05 -6.54
CA THR A 193 -8.80 4.11 -6.19
C THR A 193 -7.62 4.07 -7.16
N LEU A 194 -7.05 5.24 -7.43
CA LEU A 194 -5.83 5.36 -8.22
C LEU A 194 -4.79 6.18 -7.46
N VAL A 195 -3.53 5.86 -7.72
CA VAL A 195 -2.36 6.59 -7.26
C VAL A 195 -1.54 7.04 -8.45
N ILE A 196 -1.05 8.27 -8.39
CA ILE A 196 -0.20 8.86 -9.42
C ILE A 196 1.12 9.23 -8.78
N GLY A 197 2.19 8.52 -9.11
CA GLY A 197 3.54 8.85 -8.66
C GLY A 197 4.17 9.89 -9.56
N PHE A 198 4.77 10.92 -8.98
CA PHE A 198 5.52 11.93 -9.71
C PHE A 198 7.02 11.74 -9.52
N TYR A 199 7.78 11.85 -10.60
CA TYR A 199 9.20 11.50 -10.63
C TYR A 199 10.07 12.63 -11.17
N ASP A 200 11.28 12.77 -10.62
CA ASP A 200 12.31 13.62 -11.22
C ASP A 200 13.01 12.94 -12.42
N LYS A 201 13.99 13.65 -13.00
CA LYS A 201 14.79 13.17 -14.15
C LYS A 201 15.61 11.91 -13.83
N ASP A 202 15.96 11.71 -12.57
CA ASP A 202 16.70 10.55 -12.09
C ASP A 202 15.75 9.39 -11.70
N LYS A 203 14.46 9.53 -12.01
CA LYS A 203 13.39 8.58 -11.68
C LYS A 203 13.24 8.34 -10.17
N LYS A 204 13.54 9.35 -9.35
CA LYS A 204 13.21 9.34 -7.92
C LYS A 204 11.78 9.78 -7.72
N LEU A 205 11.03 9.04 -6.90
CA LEU A 205 9.69 9.41 -6.49
C LEU A 205 9.76 10.69 -5.65
N LEU A 206 9.04 11.71 -6.10
CA LEU A 206 8.94 13.00 -5.42
C LEU A 206 7.68 13.10 -4.57
N GLY A 207 6.62 12.39 -4.96
CA GLY A 207 5.30 12.59 -4.39
C GLY A 207 4.22 11.79 -5.08
N ILE A 208 3.01 11.86 -4.55
CA ILE A 208 1.84 11.20 -5.13
C ILE A 208 0.65 12.14 -5.23
N ALA A 209 -0.25 11.90 -6.19
CA ALA A 209 -1.64 12.32 -6.15
C ALA A 209 -2.53 11.08 -5.99
N VAL A 210 -3.65 11.23 -5.29
CA VAL A 210 -4.62 10.15 -5.08
C VAL A 210 -5.99 10.57 -5.61
N GLY A 211 -6.70 9.62 -6.20
CA GLY A 211 -8.03 9.83 -6.77
C GLY A 211 -8.88 8.56 -6.69
N ALA A 212 -10.12 8.68 -7.11
CA ALA A 212 -11.04 7.55 -7.22
C ALA A 212 -11.95 7.72 -8.45
N VAL A 213 -12.37 6.60 -9.01
CA VAL A 213 -13.41 6.51 -10.04
C VAL A 213 -14.45 5.53 -9.52
N ASN A 214 -15.69 5.99 -9.44
CA ASN A 214 -16.80 5.18 -8.93
C ASN A 214 -17.72 4.77 -10.09
N ASP A 215 -18.20 3.53 -10.00
CA ASP A 215 -19.27 2.95 -10.81
C ASP A 215 -19.04 3.08 -12.33
N ILE A 216 -17.84 2.81 -12.82
CA ILE A 216 -17.55 2.77 -14.25
C ILE A 216 -18.11 1.48 -14.86
N ALA A 217 -19.08 1.58 -15.77
CA ALA A 217 -19.71 0.43 -16.40
C ALA A 217 -18.76 -0.30 -17.36
N GLU A 218 -19.16 -1.49 -17.82
CA GLU A 218 -18.46 -2.25 -18.87
C GLU A 218 -18.26 -1.36 -20.12
N GLY A 219 -17.03 -1.34 -20.66
CA GLY A 219 -16.69 -0.54 -21.85
C GLY A 219 -16.76 0.99 -21.68
N GLU A 220 -17.16 1.50 -20.52
CA GLU A 220 -17.34 2.95 -20.29
C GLU A 220 -15.98 3.66 -20.17
N THR A 221 -15.94 4.90 -20.64
CA THR A 221 -14.86 5.85 -20.31
C THR A 221 -15.40 6.93 -19.39
N LYS A 222 -14.77 7.12 -18.22
CA LYS A 222 -15.06 8.23 -17.29
C LYS A 222 -13.84 9.10 -17.08
N THR A 223 -14.08 10.37 -16.81
CA THR A 223 -13.03 11.27 -16.33
C THR A 223 -12.69 10.97 -14.88
N PHE A 224 -11.41 10.99 -14.53
CA PHE A 224 -10.95 10.94 -13.15
C PHE A 224 -10.29 12.25 -12.75
N THR A 225 -10.26 12.50 -11.44
CA THR A 225 -9.47 13.56 -10.84
C THR A 225 -8.68 12.99 -9.66
N ALA A 226 -7.38 13.24 -9.64
CA ALA A 226 -6.50 12.95 -8.51
C ALA A 226 -5.86 14.24 -8.01
N MET A 227 -5.65 14.35 -6.70
CA MET A 227 -5.12 15.56 -6.08
C MET A 227 -3.93 15.27 -5.18
N SER A 228 -3.04 16.24 -5.10
CA SER A 228 -1.93 16.27 -4.17
C SER A 228 -1.80 17.64 -3.49
N PRO A 229 -1.51 17.69 -2.18
CA PRO A 229 -1.35 18.97 -1.46
C PRO A 229 -0.03 19.70 -1.78
N GLU A 230 0.81 19.15 -2.66
CA GLU A 230 2.09 19.73 -3.07
C GLU A 230 2.09 20.07 -4.57
N ASP A 231 3.01 20.95 -4.97
CA ASP A 231 3.21 21.39 -6.35
C ASP A 231 4.21 20.48 -7.09
N TYR A 232 3.72 19.80 -8.12
CA TYR A 232 4.47 18.93 -9.01
C TYR A 232 4.46 19.43 -10.47
N SER A 233 4.25 20.73 -10.70
CA SER A 233 4.28 21.32 -12.05
C SER A 233 5.60 21.16 -12.80
N LYS A 234 6.69 20.86 -12.08
CA LYS A 234 8.06 20.79 -12.61
C LYS A 234 8.63 19.36 -12.66
N VAL A 235 7.80 18.36 -12.46
CA VAL A 235 8.24 16.95 -12.48
C VAL A 235 8.55 16.51 -13.91
N ASP A 236 9.44 15.53 -14.03
CA ASP A 236 9.89 15.01 -15.33
C ASP A 236 8.88 14.04 -15.93
N SER A 237 8.32 13.19 -15.08
CA SER A 237 7.38 12.15 -15.51
C SER A 237 6.44 11.76 -14.38
N TYR A 238 5.38 11.05 -14.74
CA TYR A 238 4.43 10.47 -13.78
C TYR A 238 4.04 9.06 -14.21
N ILE A 239 3.58 8.26 -13.25
CA ILE A 239 3.00 6.92 -13.48
C ILE A 239 1.63 6.89 -12.80
N VAL A 240 0.59 6.52 -13.54
CA VAL A 240 -0.77 6.32 -13.02
C VAL A 240 -1.00 4.82 -12.80
N GLN A 241 -1.50 4.44 -11.62
CA GLN A 241 -1.76 3.05 -11.27
C GLN A 241 -3.12 2.91 -10.58
N VAL A 242 -3.80 1.80 -10.86
CA VAL A 242 -4.92 1.36 -10.03
C VAL A 242 -4.35 0.87 -8.69
N ASP A 243 -4.78 1.50 -7.61
CA ASP A 243 -4.37 1.14 -6.26
C ASP A 243 -5.23 -0.02 -5.76
N THR A 244 -6.54 0.17 -5.67
CA THR A 244 -7.53 -0.85 -5.30
C THR A 244 -8.65 -0.88 -6.34
N LEU A 245 -9.02 -2.07 -6.81
CA LEU A 245 -10.11 -2.30 -7.77
C LEU A 245 -11.20 -3.16 -7.10
N VAL A 246 -12.46 -2.76 -7.25
CA VAL A 246 -13.63 -3.52 -6.82
C VAL A 246 -14.66 -3.58 -7.93
N GLU A 247 -15.34 -4.71 -8.04
CA GLU A 247 -16.46 -4.98 -8.96
C GLU A 247 -17.79 -4.53 -8.33
#